data_AF-A0A9D0LJL0-F1
#
_entry.id   AF-A0A9D0LJL0-F1
#
_cell.length_a   1.000
_cell.length_b   1.000
_cell.length_c   1.000
_cell.angle_alpha   90.00
_cell.angle_beta   90.00
_cell.angle_gamma   90.00
#
_symmetry.space_group_name_H-M   'P 1'
#
loop_
_entity.id
_entity.type
_entity.pdbx_description
1 polymer ?
#
loop_
_entity_poly.entity_id
_entity_poly.type
_entity_poly.pdbx_seq_one_letter_code
_entity_poly.pdbx_strand_id
1 'polypeptide(L)'
;MSARFLKSVPAFPLVYDAGDGIILALEALFRYRGRRRSVAWLAGISGDAFKFVYDRGEVFEPLRDRVPVDTATLAAQAVGLEGRWLLDAPRSQVIEAVAHSLARGYPVLAPYLAPQVHSAALIVGLDEAAGTFDLQVPRPD
;
A
#
# COMPACT_ATOMS: atom_id res chain seq x y z
N MET A 1 -10.24 23.59 -10.07
CA MET A 1 -10.51 22.14 -10.18
C MET A 1 -10.61 21.59 -8.76
N SER A 2 -11.54 20.65 -8.53
CA SER A 2 -11.90 20.17 -7.19
C SER A 2 -10.89 19.12 -6.70
N ALA A 3 -10.33 19.30 -5.51
CA ALA A 3 -9.64 18.23 -4.80
C ALA A 3 -10.58 17.02 -4.69
N ARG A 4 -10.10 15.83 -5.07
CA ARG A 4 -10.82 14.57 -4.88
C ARG A 4 -10.29 13.94 -3.61
N PHE A 5 -11.17 13.69 -2.66
CA PHE A 5 -10.79 13.14 -1.35
C PHE A 5 -11.74 12.03 -0.92
N LEU A 6 -11.19 10.87 -0.57
CA LEU A 6 -11.94 9.75 -0.04
C LEU A 6 -12.16 9.89 1.46
N LYS A 7 -13.41 9.74 1.88
CA LYS A 7 -13.78 9.72 3.31
C LYS A 7 -13.77 8.30 3.83
N SER A 8 -13.58 8.16 5.15
CA SER A 8 -13.73 6.90 5.90
C SER A 8 -12.74 5.79 5.51
N VAL A 9 -11.62 6.13 4.89
CA VAL A 9 -10.49 5.19 4.74
C VAL A 9 -9.89 4.95 6.14
N PRO A 10 -9.79 3.68 6.60
CA PRO A 10 -9.26 3.40 7.92
C PRO A 10 -7.83 3.92 8.07
N ALA A 11 -7.56 4.58 9.20
CA ALA A 11 -6.19 4.87 9.61
C ALA A 11 -5.51 3.58 10.13
N PHE A 12 -4.19 3.55 10.07
CA PHE A 12 -3.35 2.47 10.58
C PHE A 12 -2.12 3.07 11.29
N PRO A 13 -1.48 2.35 12.22
CA PRO A 13 -0.37 2.90 13.02
C PRO A 13 0.95 2.92 12.26
N LEU A 14 1.83 3.87 12.61
CA LEU A 14 3.16 3.96 12.02
C LEU A 14 4.03 2.83 12.55
N VAL A 15 4.56 2.04 11.62
CA VAL A 15 5.55 1.00 11.91
C VAL A 15 6.80 1.27 11.11
N TYR A 16 7.93 1.12 11.79
CA TYR A 16 9.27 1.30 11.22
C TYR A 16 9.76 0.05 10.47
N ASP A 17 9.03 -1.05 10.58
CA ASP A 17 9.23 -2.23 9.73
C ASP A 17 8.43 -2.05 8.43
N ALA A 18 9.15 -2.09 7.31
CA ALA A 18 8.60 -1.90 5.97
C ALA A 18 7.53 -2.93 5.61
N GLY A 19 7.71 -4.13 6.13
CA GLY A 19 6.81 -5.23 5.90
C GLY A 19 5.49 -5.06 6.63
N ASP A 20 5.57 -4.75 7.91
CA ASP A 20 4.39 -4.45 8.72
C ASP A 20 3.62 -3.24 8.16
N GLY A 21 4.33 -2.23 7.65
CA GLY A 21 3.71 -1.06 7.03
C GLY A 21 2.84 -1.41 5.81
N ILE A 22 3.34 -2.29 4.93
CA ILE A 22 2.54 -2.78 3.80
C ILE A 22 1.37 -3.65 4.26
N ILE A 23 1.57 -4.53 5.25
CA ILE A 23 0.49 -5.39 5.76
C ILE A 23 -0.66 -4.53 6.31
N LEU A 24 -0.35 -3.51 7.10
CA LEU A 24 -1.35 -2.62 7.68
C LEU A 24 -2.05 -1.76 6.64
N ALA A 25 -1.32 -1.25 5.64
CA ALA A 25 -1.92 -0.52 4.52
C ALA A 25 -2.87 -1.42 3.69
N LEU A 26 -2.49 -2.69 3.46
CA LEU A 26 -3.34 -3.68 2.78
C LEU A 26 -4.57 -4.03 3.60
N GLU A 27 -4.44 -4.22 4.92
CA GLU A 27 -5.58 -4.45 5.80
C GLU A 27 -6.58 -3.28 5.71
N ALA A 28 -6.08 -2.05 5.83
CA ALA A 28 -6.91 -0.86 5.75
C ALA A 28 -7.61 -0.73 4.38
N LEU A 29 -6.87 -0.99 3.29
CA LEU A 29 -7.42 -1.03 1.93
C LEU A 29 -8.52 -2.08 1.80
N PHE A 30 -8.26 -3.31 2.26
CA PHE A 30 -9.21 -4.42 2.15
C PHE A 30 -10.45 -4.17 3.00
N ARG A 31 -10.29 -3.65 4.21
CA ARG A 31 -11.39 -3.25 5.08
C ARG A 31 -12.25 -2.17 4.42
N TYR A 32 -11.63 -1.16 3.81
CA TYR A 32 -12.34 -0.13 3.06
C TYR A 32 -13.11 -0.71 1.87
N ARG A 33 -12.54 -1.70 1.18
CA ARG A 33 -13.17 -2.42 0.06
C ARG A 33 -14.19 -3.50 0.48
N GLY A 34 -14.49 -3.63 1.78
CA GLY A 34 -15.43 -4.65 2.29
C GLY A 34 -14.90 -6.08 2.21
N ARG A 35 -13.58 -6.26 2.12
CA ARG A 35 -12.86 -7.54 1.97
C ARG A 35 -12.03 -7.89 3.22
N ARG A 36 -12.61 -7.79 4.42
CA ARG A 36 -11.88 -7.93 5.68
C ARG A 36 -11.04 -9.21 5.75
N ARG A 37 -9.75 -9.04 6.07
CA ARG A 37 -8.78 -10.09 6.36
C ARG A 37 -7.97 -9.67 7.58
N SER A 38 -7.58 -10.62 8.41
CA SER A 38 -6.75 -10.33 9.58
C SER A 38 -5.31 -10.03 9.15
N VAL A 39 -4.61 -9.25 9.97
CA VAL A 39 -3.15 -9.05 9.86
C VAL A 39 -2.44 -10.41 9.82
N ALA A 40 -2.85 -11.38 10.64
CA ALA A 40 -2.30 -12.73 10.64
C ALA A 40 -2.49 -13.47 9.31
N TRP A 41 -3.62 -13.27 8.61
CA TRP A 41 -3.85 -13.87 7.30
C TRP A 41 -2.95 -13.23 6.23
N LEU A 42 -2.79 -11.89 6.26
CA LEU A 42 -1.88 -11.18 5.37
C LEU A 42 -0.42 -11.58 5.61
N ALA A 43 -0.01 -11.69 6.88
CA ALA A 43 1.29 -12.20 7.27
C ALA A 43 1.50 -13.63 6.77
N GLY A 44 0.50 -14.51 6.92
CA GLY A 44 0.56 -15.89 6.44
C GLY A 44 0.66 -16.02 4.92
N ILE A 45 -0.02 -15.15 4.15
CA ILE A 45 0.15 -15.09 2.68
C ILE A 45 1.52 -14.57 2.29
N SER A 46 2.07 -13.64 3.08
CA SER A 46 3.40 -13.10 2.83
C SER A 46 4.52 -14.08 3.17
N GLY A 47 4.31 -14.96 4.16
CA GLY A 47 5.25 -16.02 4.54
C GLY A 47 6.64 -15.55 4.98
N ASP A 48 6.83 -14.25 5.28
CA ASP A 48 8.11 -13.51 5.51
C ASP A 48 8.57 -12.59 4.35
N ALA A 49 7.90 -12.58 3.19
CA ALA A 49 8.28 -11.78 2.01
C ALA A 49 8.22 -10.25 2.20
N PHE A 50 7.63 -9.80 3.30
CA PHE A 50 7.53 -8.39 3.65
C PHE A 50 8.72 -7.91 4.50
N LYS A 51 9.53 -8.83 5.05
CA LYS A 51 10.79 -8.48 5.71
C LYS A 51 11.81 -8.03 4.68
N PHE A 52 11.92 -6.73 4.48
CA PHE A 52 13.05 -6.17 3.75
C PHE A 52 14.36 -6.50 4.47
N VAL A 53 15.38 -6.72 3.65
CA VAL A 53 16.79 -6.97 3.98
C VAL A 53 17.32 -5.91 4.95
N TYR A 54 17.09 -6.08 6.25
CA TYR A 54 17.90 -5.60 7.40
C TYR A 54 17.45 -6.24 8.73
N ASP A 55 16.44 -7.12 8.74
CA ASP A 55 16.13 -7.91 9.94
C ASP A 55 17.14 -9.08 10.08
N ARG A 56 17.57 -9.36 11.31
CA ARG A 56 18.66 -10.28 11.68
C ARG A 56 18.26 -11.76 11.57
N GLY A 57 17.35 -12.10 10.66
CA GLY A 57 16.75 -13.43 10.50
C GLY A 57 17.35 -14.24 9.36
N GLU A 58 17.12 -15.56 9.39
CA GLU A 58 17.50 -16.47 8.32
C GLU A 58 16.58 -16.27 7.11
N VAL A 59 17.16 -16.16 5.91
CA VAL A 59 16.42 -15.89 4.66
C VAL A 59 15.64 -17.15 4.25
N PHE A 60 14.33 -17.03 4.06
CA PHE A 60 13.53 -18.10 3.46
C PHE A 60 13.66 -18.04 1.93
N GLU A 61 14.47 -18.94 1.37
CA GLU A 61 14.88 -18.95 -0.05
C GLU A 61 13.73 -18.77 -1.08
N PRO A 62 12.56 -19.42 -0.97
CA PRO A 62 11.45 -19.21 -1.91
C PRO A 62 10.85 -17.79 -1.94
N LEU A 63 11.08 -16.99 -0.90
CA LEU A 63 10.56 -15.63 -0.77
C LEU A 63 11.65 -14.57 -1.00
N ARG A 64 12.92 -14.98 -1.07
CA ARG A 64 14.06 -14.12 -1.43
C ARG A 64 13.88 -13.45 -2.79
N ASP A 65 13.23 -14.15 -3.72
CA ASP A 65 13.01 -13.70 -5.09
C ASP A 65 11.72 -12.88 -5.26
N ARG A 66 10.87 -12.78 -4.22
CA ARG A 66 9.62 -12.02 -4.27
C ARG A 66 9.82 -10.61 -3.73
N VAL A 67 9.46 -9.62 -4.54
CA VAL A 67 9.39 -8.24 -4.07
C VAL A 67 8.03 -7.98 -3.42
N PRO A 68 7.91 -7.03 -2.47
CA PRO A 68 6.65 -6.77 -1.77
C PRO A 68 5.45 -6.50 -2.67
N VAL A 69 5.69 -5.96 -3.87
CA VAL A 69 4.66 -5.71 -4.88
C VAL A 69 4.04 -7.00 -5.40
N ASP A 70 4.81 -8.09 -5.51
CA ASP A 70 4.31 -9.40 -5.91
C ASP A 70 3.39 -9.96 -4.82
N THR A 71 3.84 -9.90 -3.57
CA THR A 71 3.08 -10.37 -2.41
C THR A 71 1.78 -9.57 -2.21
N ALA A 72 1.84 -8.25 -2.36
CA ALA A 72 0.66 -7.40 -2.31
C ALA A 72 -0.32 -7.71 -3.45
N THR A 73 0.18 -8.03 -4.64
CA THR A 73 -0.64 -8.48 -5.79
C THR A 73 -1.34 -9.80 -5.47
N LEU A 74 -0.61 -10.79 -4.93
CA LEU A 74 -1.18 -12.07 -4.53
C LEU A 74 -2.24 -11.90 -3.44
N ALA A 75 -1.98 -11.05 -2.44
CA ALA A 75 -2.94 -10.75 -1.38
C ALA A 75 -4.22 -10.11 -1.95
N ALA A 76 -4.09 -9.18 -2.89
CA ALA A 76 -5.22 -8.54 -3.55
C ALA A 76 -6.05 -9.54 -4.38
N GLN A 77 -5.38 -10.38 -5.18
CA GLN A 77 -6.01 -11.42 -5.98
C GLN A 77 -6.77 -12.43 -5.10
N ALA A 78 -6.19 -12.83 -3.97
CA ALA A 78 -6.82 -13.74 -3.02
C ALA A 78 -8.12 -13.18 -2.37
N VAL A 79 -8.36 -11.87 -2.47
CA VAL A 79 -9.62 -11.24 -2.06
C VAL A 79 -10.48 -10.75 -3.24
N GLY A 80 -10.15 -11.18 -4.46
CA GLY A 80 -10.86 -10.82 -5.69
C GLY A 80 -10.71 -9.35 -6.07
N LEU A 81 -9.58 -8.73 -5.71
CA LEU A 81 -9.20 -7.40 -6.16
C LEU A 81 -8.14 -7.53 -7.25
N GLU A 82 -8.32 -6.75 -8.32
CA GLU A 82 -7.35 -6.62 -9.40
C GLU A 82 -6.65 -5.26 -9.31
N GLY A 83 -5.39 -5.24 -9.71
CA GLY A 83 -4.56 -4.05 -9.69
C GLY A 83 -3.33 -4.23 -10.55
N ARG A 84 -2.63 -3.13 -10.81
CA ARG A 84 -1.33 -3.12 -11.48
C ARG A 84 -0.39 -2.20 -10.74
N TRP A 85 0.89 -2.55 -10.72
CA TRP A 85 1.95 -1.70 -10.22
C TRP A 85 2.46 -0.77 -11.33
N LEU A 86 2.77 0.47 -10.97
CA LEU A 86 3.37 1.48 -11.84
C LEU A 86 4.77 1.80 -11.31
N LEU A 87 5.76 0.98 -11.63
CA LEU A 87 7.11 1.07 -11.04
C LEU A 87 7.99 2.12 -11.73
N ASP A 88 7.90 2.24 -13.05
CA ASP A 88 8.72 3.16 -13.86
C ASP A 88 7.87 4.09 -14.74
N ALA A 89 6.63 4.35 -14.30
CA ALA A 89 5.71 5.20 -15.05
C ALA A 89 6.08 6.69 -14.90
N PRO A 90 5.96 7.49 -15.98
CA PRO A 90 6.05 8.95 -15.87
C PRO A 90 5.06 9.50 -14.84
N ARG A 91 5.46 10.56 -14.12
CA ARG A 91 4.62 11.18 -13.08
C ARG A 91 3.21 11.53 -13.56
N SER A 92 3.07 12.01 -14.79
CA SER A 92 1.76 12.32 -15.39
C SER A 92 0.85 11.10 -15.46
N GLN A 93 1.38 9.93 -15.83
CA GLN A 93 0.62 8.67 -15.87
C GLN A 93 0.24 8.19 -14.48
N VAL A 94 1.11 8.39 -13.48
CA VAL A 94 0.81 8.09 -12.08
C VAL A 94 -0.35 8.97 -11.59
N ILE A 95 -0.29 10.28 -11.85
CA ILE A 95 -1.35 11.22 -11.50
C ILE A 95 -2.68 10.81 -12.15
N GLU A 96 -2.67 10.49 -13.45
CA GLU A 96 -3.87 10.05 -14.17
C GLU A 96 -4.45 8.76 -13.57
N ALA A 97 -3.61 7.75 -13.29
CA ALA A 97 -4.04 6.50 -12.70
C ALA A 97 -4.62 6.69 -11.29
N VAL A 98 -3.99 7.54 -10.47
CA VAL A 98 -4.50 7.91 -9.15
C VAL A 98 -5.82 8.65 -9.27
N ALA A 99 -5.92 9.66 -10.14
CA ALA A 99 -7.14 10.42 -10.37
C ALA A 99 -8.30 9.51 -10.78
N HIS A 100 -8.03 8.53 -11.66
CA HIS A 100 -8.99 7.53 -12.09
C HIS A 100 -9.44 6.62 -10.94
N SER A 101 -8.50 6.11 -10.13
CA SER A 101 -8.82 5.27 -8.97
C SER A 101 -9.67 6.02 -7.94
N LEU A 102 -9.28 7.25 -7.60
CA LEU A 102 -10.00 8.09 -6.64
C LEU A 102 -11.40 8.46 -7.15
N ALA A 103 -11.58 8.69 -8.46
CA ALA A 103 -12.90 8.93 -9.05
C ALA A 103 -13.86 7.74 -8.89
N ARG A 104 -13.32 6.53 -8.83
CA ARG A 104 -14.07 5.29 -8.57
C ARG A 104 -14.27 5.00 -7.08
N GLY A 105 -13.83 5.91 -6.21
CA GLY A 105 -13.94 5.75 -4.78
C GLY A 105 -12.90 4.79 -4.21
N TYR A 106 -11.73 4.60 -4.84
CA TYR A 106 -10.76 3.60 -4.43
C TYR A 106 -9.41 4.21 -4.04
N PRO A 107 -8.94 4.02 -2.79
CA PRO A 107 -7.63 4.47 -2.39
C PRO A 107 -6.54 3.66 -3.09
N VAL A 108 -5.38 4.25 -3.27
CA VAL A 108 -4.25 3.64 -3.99
C VAL A 108 -3.14 3.31 -3.00
N LEU A 109 -2.68 2.06 -3.02
CA LEU A 109 -1.51 1.66 -2.24
C LEU A 109 -0.25 2.27 -2.87
N ALA A 110 0.54 2.98 -2.05
CA ALA A 110 1.77 3.61 -2.47
C ALA A 110 2.90 3.30 -1.48
N PRO A 111 3.90 2.50 -1.87
CA PRO A 111 5.17 2.44 -1.18
C PRO A 111 5.80 3.84 -1.19
N TYR A 112 6.37 4.26 -0.07
CA TYR A 112 7.09 5.52 0.03
C TYR A 112 8.33 5.36 0.89
N LEU A 113 9.32 6.23 0.64
CA LEU A 113 10.53 6.31 1.46
C LEU A 113 10.33 7.42 2.49
N ALA A 114 10.11 7.04 3.75
CA ALA A 114 10.29 7.96 4.87
C ALA A 114 11.80 8.17 5.10
N PRO A 115 12.25 9.25 5.77
CA PRO A 115 13.67 9.60 5.91
C PRO A 115 14.61 8.48 6.39
N GLN A 116 14.10 7.41 6.98
CA GLN A 116 14.89 6.29 7.50
C GLN A 116 14.26 4.90 7.25
N VAL A 117 13.09 4.82 6.58
CA VAL A 117 12.31 3.58 6.49
C VAL A 117 11.55 3.50 5.17
N HIS A 118 11.62 2.34 4.50
CA HIS A 118 10.67 1.97 3.46
C HIS A 118 9.33 1.68 4.11
N SER A 119 8.25 2.30 3.69
CA SER A 119 6.91 2.04 4.24
C SER A 119 5.86 2.10 3.15
N ALA A 120 4.59 1.99 3.52
CA ALA A 120 3.46 2.12 2.61
C ALA A 120 2.38 3.02 3.19
N ALA A 121 1.75 3.77 2.29
CA ALA A 121 0.62 4.64 2.58
C ALA A 121 -0.54 4.31 1.64
N LEU A 122 -1.72 4.80 1.99
CA LEU A 122 -2.83 4.86 1.06
C LEU A 122 -2.97 6.30 0.55
N ILE A 123 -2.90 6.50 -0.77
CA ILE A 123 -3.30 7.76 -1.38
C ILE A 123 -4.82 7.84 -1.31
N VAL A 124 -5.32 8.87 -0.62
CA VAL A 124 -6.75 9.11 -0.40
C VAL A 124 -7.23 10.41 -1.04
N GLY A 125 -6.30 11.25 -1.48
CA GLY A 125 -6.63 12.45 -2.23
C GLY A 125 -5.57 12.88 -3.22
N LEU A 126 -5.98 13.76 -4.12
CA LEU A 126 -5.16 14.32 -5.18
C LEU A 126 -5.57 15.78 -5.43
N ASP A 127 -4.59 16.67 -5.35
CA ASP A 127 -4.65 18.00 -5.96
C ASP A 127 -3.96 17.92 -7.32
N GLU A 128 -4.77 17.86 -8.39
CA GLU A 128 -4.27 17.77 -9.76
C GLU A 128 -3.50 19.02 -10.20
N ALA A 129 -3.82 20.20 -9.65
CA ALA A 129 -3.17 21.45 -10.02
C ALA A 129 -1.79 21.57 -9.39
N ALA A 130 -1.66 21.17 -8.12
CA ALA A 130 -0.38 21.13 -7.42
C ALA A 130 0.41 19.85 -7.72
N GLY A 131 -0.24 18.81 -8.26
CA GLY A 131 0.34 17.49 -8.46
C GLY A 131 0.74 16.81 -7.14
N THR A 132 0.02 17.12 -6.05
CA THR A 132 0.28 16.61 -4.71
C THR A 132 -0.73 15.55 -4.31
N PHE A 133 -0.28 14.58 -3.52
CA PHE A 133 -1.11 13.47 -3.05
C PHE A 133 -1.39 13.63 -1.56
N ASP A 134 -2.66 13.51 -1.18
CA ASP A 134 -3.03 13.35 0.22
C ASP A 134 -2.88 11.89 0.58
N LEU A 135 -1.98 11.64 1.52
CA LEU A 135 -1.71 10.31 2.03
C LEU A 135 -2.49 10.12 3.33
N GLN A 136 -3.24 9.03 3.41
CA GLN A 136 -3.52 8.41 4.70
C GLN A 136 -2.22 7.72 5.13
N VAL A 137 -1.34 8.54 5.70
CA VAL A 137 -0.15 8.05 6.38
C VAL A 137 -0.56 7.49 7.73
N PRO A 138 0.27 6.57 8.24
CA PRO A 138 0.09 6.13 9.59
C PRO A 138 0.28 7.28 10.59
N ARG A 139 -0.55 7.34 11.64
CA ARG A 139 -0.38 8.34 12.71
C ARG A 139 0.49 7.74 13.83
N PRO A 140 1.42 8.51 14.42
CA PRO A 140 1.96 8.14 15.73
C PRO A 140 0.81 8.20 16.74
N ASP A 141 0.74 7.19 17.59
CA ASP A 141 -0.18 7.17 18.74
C ASP A 141 0.17 8.27 19.76
#